data_AF-A0AAJ7JA14-F1
#
_entry.id   AF-A0AAJ7JA14-F1
#
_cell.length_a   1.000
_cell.length_b   1.000
_cell.length_c   1.000
_cell.angle_alpha   90.00
_cell.angle_beta   90.00
_cell.angle_gamma   90.00
#
_symmetry.space_group_name_H-M   'P 1'
#
loop_
_entity.id
_entity.type
_entity.pdbx_description
1 polymer ?
#
loop_
_entity_poly.entity_id
_entity_poly.type
_entity_poly.pdbx_seq_one_letter_code
_entity_poly.pdbx_strand_id
1 'polypeptide(L)'
;SKFYASYIGNKISNHFDEETDNKTIEEENKENYNNENISLQQKRKKKDKIENHISKNVQEKIQSEKNKINLHDEEVPNDSETQAEQIDNDIETPKYFNGELREYQKQGFQWLKVLYENGINGMLADEMGLGKTIQIIALLCHLIEKRQNGPYLLVVPLSTVPNWLIEFERFAPKLPVVLFHGAIKERQAARKKINQKYTITLSYSTLPIVLTTYEVAMTEHSFLKSLKWRYIIVDEGHKIKNYQCQLIKC
;
A
#
# COMPACT_ATOMS: atom_id res chain seq x y z
N SER A 1 -10.85 16.50 17.35
CA SER A 1 -11.73 15.33 17.15
C SER A 1 -13.22 15.68 17.06
N LYS A 2 -13.65 16.57 16.14
CA LYS A 2 -15.09 16.83 15.86
C LYS A 2 -15.56 16.25 14.51
N PHE A 3 -14.63 16.10 13.57
CA PHE A 3 -14.90 15.58 12.23
C PHE A 3 -15.23 14.07 12.25
N TYR A 4 -14.38 13.25 12.91
CA TYR A 4 -14.59 11.81 13.05
C TYR A 4 -15.93 11.46 13.72
N ALA A 5 -16.25 12.10 14.86
CA ALA A 5 -17.53 11.90 15.55
C ALA A 5 -18.74 12.23 14.66
N SER A 6 -18.68 13.31 13.89
CA SER A 6 -19.75 13.70 12.96
C SER A 6 -19.85 12.80 11.73
N TYR A 7 -18.75 12.16 11.30
CA TYR A 7 -18.74 11.21 10.19
C TYR A 7 -19.32 9.86 10.60
N ILE A 8 -18.92 9.36 11.78
CA ILE A 8 -19.38 8.09 12.35
C ILE A 8 -20.87 8.16 12.73
N GLY A 9 -21.29 9.21 13.45
CA GLY A 9 -22.64 9.32 14.00
C GLY A 9 -23.77 9.37 12.96
N ASN A 10 -23.50 9.87 11.75
CA ASN A 10 -24.51 9.99 10.69
C ASN A 10 -24.48 8.86 9.65
N LYS A 11 -23.49 7.95 9.70
CA LYS A 11 -23.27 6.96 8.64
C LYS A 11 -23.25 5.51 9.11
N ILE A 12 -23.10 5.25 10.42
CA ILE A 12 -23.29 3.90 10.97
C ILE A 12 -24.78 3.58 11.18
N SER A 13 -25.60 4.52 11.66
CA SER A 13 -27.05 4.30 11.84
C SER A 13 -27.71 3.78 10.57
N ASN A 14 -27.51 4.50 9.46
CA ASN A 14 -28.17 4.24 8.19
C ASN A 14 -27.72 2.93 7.52
N HIS A 15 -26.63 2.30 7.98
CA HIS A 15 -26.11 1.07 7.39
C HIS A 15 -26.58 -0.18 8.15
N PHE A 16 -27.08 -0.04 9.38
CA PHE A 16 -27.69 -1.14 10.15
C PHE A 16 -29.19 -1.28 9.89
N ASP A 17 -29.88 -0.20 9.49
CA ASP A 17 -31.32 -0.23 9.22
C ASP A 17 -31.68 -0.93 7.89
N GLU A 18 -30.75 -1.04 6.92
CA GLU A 18 -30.99 -1.70 5.62
C GLU A 18 -30.82 -3.25 5.65
N GLU A 19 -30.26 -3.84 6.72
CA GLU A 19 -30.05 -5.31 6.81
C GLU A 19 -31.22 -6.09 7.43
N THR A 20 -32.31 -5.44 7.85
CA THR A 20 -33.42 -6.12 8.56
C THR A 20 -34.55 -6.65 7.67
N ASP A 21 -34.71 -6.15 6.44
CA ASP A 21 -35.78 -6.55 5.51
C ASP A 21 -35.24 -7.33 4.29
N ASN A 22 -34.83 -8.59 4.50
CA ASN A 22 -34.80 -9.63 3.45
C ASN A 22 -34.70 -11.05 4.04
N LYS A 23 -35.85 -11.60 4.48
CA LYS A 23 -36.03 -13.02 4.81
C LYS A 23 -37.08 -13.67 3.89
N THR A 24 -36.67 -14.33 2.81
CA THR A 24 -37.34 -15.55 2.30
C THR A 24 -36.51 -16.25 1.22
N ILE A 25 -36.85 -17.52 0.96
CA ILE A 25 -36.29 -18.44 -0.05
C ILE A 25 -34.97 -19.12 0.38
N GLU A 26 -35.13 -20.09 1.29
CA GLU A 26 -34.36 -21.33 1.25
C GLU A 26 -34.92 -22.27 0.14
N GLU A 27 -34.28 -23.42 -0.05
CA GLU A 27 -34.68 -24.53 -0.95
C GLU A 27 -34.33 -24.41 -2.45
N GLU A 28 -33.07 -24.66 -2.79
CA GLU A 28 -32.77 -25.72 -3.77
C GLU A 28 -31.42 -26.38 -3.42
N ASN A 29 -31.48 -27.65 -3.03
CA ASN A 29 -30.37 -28.41 -2.44
C ASN A 29 -30.18 -29.71 -3.24
N LYS A 30 -28.93 -30.18 -3.32
CA LYS A 30 -28.45 -31.45 -3.91
C LYS A 30 -28.22 -31.44 -5.43
N GLU A 31 -26.94 -31.35 -5.82
CA GLU A 31 -26.27 -32.50 -6.45
C GLU A 31 -24.73 -32.41 -6.33
N ASN A 32 -24.06 -33.55 -6.44
CA ASN A 32 -22.60 -33.71 -6.60
C ASN A 32 -21.67 -33.40 -5.42
N TYR A 33 -21.90 -34.09 -4.30
CA TYR A 33 -20.80 -34.65 -3.50
C TYR A 33 -20.38 -36.00 -4.10
N ASN A 34 -19.28 -36.04 -4.86
CA ASN A 34 -18.18 -37.03 -4.73
C ASN A 34 -17.22 -37.05 -5.93
N ASN A 35 -15.99 -37.49 -5.64
CA ASN A 35 -14.91 -37.88 -6.55
C ASN A 35 -14.22 -36.77 -7.35
N GLU A 36 -13.01 -36.40 -6.91
CA GLU A 36 -11.81 -37.04 -7.50
C GLU A 36 -10.56 -36.88 -6.60
N ASN A 37 -10.02 -38.02 -6.15
CA ASN A 37 -8.68 -38.10 -5.56
C ASN A 37 -7.66 -38.25 -6.71
N ILE A 38 -6.91 -37.20 -7.04
CA ILE A 38 -5.77 -37.30 -7.98
C ILE A 38 -4.46 -36.80 -7.33
N SER A 39 -3.49 -37.70 -7.33
CA SER A 39 -2.18 -37.72 -6.65
C SER A 39 -1.43 -36.40 -6.38
N LEU A 40 -0.77 -36.36 -5.21
CA LEU A 40 0.15 -35.31 -4.75
C LEU A 40 1.47 -35.17 -5.55
N GLN A 41 1.63 -35.86 -6.68
CA GLN A 41 2.91 -35.92 -7.42
C GLN A 41 3.00 -34.98 -8.63
N GLN A 42 1.91 -34.33 -9.05
CA GLN A 42 1.91 -33.46 -10.24
C GLN A 42 2.08 -31.95 -9.95
N LYS A 43 1.91 -31.49 -8.70
CA LYS A 43 2.11 -30.07 -8.31
C LYS A 43 3.57 -29.60 -8.34
N ARG A 44 4.56 -30.49 -8.52
CA ARG A 44 5.99 -30.13 -8.52
C ARG A 44 6.53 -29.60 -9.87
N LYS A 45 5.93 -29.91 -11.02
CA LYS A 45 6.52 -29.59 -12.36
C LYS A 45 6.08 -28.26 -12.99
N LYS A 46 5.35 -27.40 -12.27
CA LYS A 46 4.93 -26.06 -12.76
C LYS A 46 5.58 -24.89 -11.98
N LYS A 47 6.46 -25.19 -11.02
CA LYS A 47 7.21 -24.19 -10.26
C LYS A 47 8.47 -23.71 -11.01
N ASP A 48 9.05 -24.57 -11.82
CA ASP A 48 10.40 -24.40 -12.43
C ASP A 48 10.40 -23.64 -13.77
N LYS A 49 9.41 -22.76 -14.03
CA LYS A 49 9.29 -22.04 -15.32
C LYS A 49 8.99 -20.53 -15.21
N ILE A 50 9.09 -19.93 -14.02
CA ILE A 50 8.80 -18.49 -13.81
C ILE A 50 10.00 -17.71 -13.22
N GLU A 51 11.15 -18.35 -12.96
CA GLU A 51 12.33 -17.68 -12.40
C GLU A 51 13.18 -16.86 -13.39
N ASN A 52 12.95 -16.99 -14.71
CA ASN A 52 13.87 -16.48 -15.74
C ASN A 52 13.49 -15.12 -16.38
N HIS A 53 12.87 -14.20 -15.63
CA HIS A 53 12.65 -12.82 -16.10
C HIS A 53 13.02 -11.71 -15.10
N ILE A 54 13.90 -12.03 -14.13
CA ILE A 54 14.68 -11.01 -13.42
C ILE A 54 16.05 -10.96 -14.09
N SER A 55 16.44 -9.83 -14.67
CA SER A 55 17.79 -9.67 -15.24
C SER A 55 18.85 -9.91 -14.17
N LYS A 56 19.93 -10.63 -14.50
CA LYS A 56 21.01 -10.97 -13.55
C LYS A 56 21.51 -9.74 -12.77
N ASN A 57 21.68 -8.61 -13.45
CA ASN A 57 22.07 -7.32 -12.88
C ASN A 57 21.17 -6.84 -11.72
N VAL A 58 19.88 -7.22 -11.69
CA VAL A 58 18.94 -6.88 -10.62
C VAL A 58 19.09 -7.84 -9.44
N GLN A 59 19.31 -9.13 -9.71
CA GLN A 59 19.64 -10.11 -8.66
C GLN A 59 20.98 -9.76 -8.00
N GLU A 60 22.01 -9.47 -8.79
CA GLU A 60 23.35 -9.08 -8.34
C GLU A 60 23.32 -7.79 -7.49
N LYS A 61 22.55 -6.77 -7.90
CA LYS A 61 22.38 -5.55 -7.08
C LYS A 61 21.67 -5.82 -5.75
N ILE A 62 20.55 -6.53 -5.76
CA ILE A 62 19.82 -6.89 -4.53
C ILE A 62 20.70 -7.75 -3.60
N GLN A 63 21.51 -8.65 -4.16
CA GLN A 63 22.47 -9.46 -3.39
C GLN A 63 23.60 -8.59 -2.81
N SER A 64 24.11 -7.63 -3.58
CA SER A 64 25.18 -6.72 -3.14
C SER A 64 24.76 -5.81 -1.98
N GLU A 65 23.49 -5.40 -1.92
CA GLU A 65 22.95 -4.62 -0.80
C GLU A 65 22.57 -5.50 0.40
N LYS A 66 22.02 -6.70 0.18
CA LYS A 66 21.77 -7.67 1.28
C LYS A 66 23.06 -8.06 2.01
N ASN A 67 24.16 -8.25 1.28
CA ASN A 67 25.45 -8.58 1.87
C ASN A 67 26.06 -7.42 2.69
N LYS A 68 25.60 -6.18 2.53
CA LYS A 68 26.00 -5.04 3.38
C LYS A 68 25.25 -4.96 4.72
N ILE A 69 24.18 -5.73 4.91
CA ILE A 69 23.24 -5.57 6.03
C ILE A 69 23.44 -6.62 7.15
N ASN A 70 24.12 -7.74 6.87
CA ASN A 70 24.38 -8.79 7.86
C ASN A 70 25.78 -8.66 8.49
N LEU A 71 25.83 -8.69 9.83
CA LEU A 71 27.04 -8.83 10.64
C LEU A 71 26.81 -9.92 11.70
N HIS A 72 27.80 -10.82 11.82
CA HIS A 72 27.92 -11.95 12.76
C HIS A 72 26.99 -13.17 12.47
N ASP A 73 27.47 -14.42 12.52
CA ASP A 73 28.73 -14.99 13.06
C ASP A 73 29.50 -15.95 12.10
N GLU A 74 30.78 -16.21 12.45
CA GLU A 74 31.74 -17.23 11.95
C GLU A 74 32.49 -17.02 10.58
N GLU A 75 33.71 -16.44 10.65
CA GLU A 75 35.03 -16.91 10.10
C GLU A 75 35.15 -17.55 8.66
N VAL A 76 36.16 -17.35 7.77
CA VAL A 76 37.54 -16.77 7.69
C VAL A 76 37.88 -16.46 6.18
N PRO A 77 39.06 -15.97 5.72
CA PRO A 77 39.81 -14.70 5.93
C PRO A 77 39.88 -13.75 4.67
N ASN A 78 40.53 -12.59 4.85
CA ASN A 78 41.23 -11.71 3.89
C ASN A 78 41.29 -12.08 2.38
N ASP A 79 40.85 -11.16 1.51
CA ASP A 79 41.73 -10.23 0.77
C ASP A 79 40.95 -9.36 -0.24
N SER A 80 40.74 -8.08 0.06
CA SER A 80 40.71 -6.94 -0.89
C SER A 80 40.23 -5.66 -0.20
N GLU A 81 41.08 -4.62 -0.19
CA GLU A 81 40.71 -3.28 0.27
C GLU A 81 39.71 -2.62 -0.69
N THR A 82 38.41 -2.88 -0.48
CA THR A 82 37.35 -2.05 -1.05
C THR A 82 36.91 -1.08 0.02
N GLN A 83 37.08 0.23 -0.22
CA GLN A 83 36.65 1.28 0.70
C GLN A 83 35.15 1.18 0.92
N ALA A 84 34.75 0.61 2.06
CA ALA A 84 33.37 0.60 2.49
C ALA A 84 32.98 2.03 2.84
N GLU A 85 32.21 2.66 1.96
CA GLU A 85 31.44 3.86 2.33
C GLU A 85 30.66 3.52 3.60
N GLN A 86 30.99 4.24 4.68
CA GLN A 86 30.27 4.11 5.95
C GLN A 86 28.85 4.60 5.72
N ILE A 87 27.93 3.65 5.50
CA ILE A 87 26.50 3.92 5.52
C ILE A 87 26.17 4.21 6.98
N ASP A 88 26.06 5.50 7.29
CA ASP A 88 25.68 5.98 8.61
C ASP A 88 24.31 5.39 8.96
N ASN A 89 24.27 4.52 9.97
CA ASN A 89 23.19 3.54 10.15
C ASN A 89 21.96 4.12 10.89
N ASP A 90 21.94 5.42 11.18
CA ASP A 90 20.75 6.04 11.75
C ASP A 90 19.74 6.38 10.65
N ILE A 91 18.76 5.49 10.46
CA ILE A 91 17.66 5.66 9.50
C ILE A 91 16.75 6.78 10.04
N GLU A 92 17.06 8.03 9.67
CA GLU A 92 16.29 9.21 10.04
C GLU A 92 14.80 9.05 9.68
N THR A 93 13.94 9.35 10.66
CA THR A 93 12.49 9.38 10.43
C THR A 93 12.11 10.63 9.62
N PRO A 94 11.22 10.53 8.62
CA PRO A 94 10.88 11.68 7.76
C PRO A 94 10.26 12.85 8.51
N LYS A 95 10.60 14.08 8.15
CA LYS A 95 10.22 15.33 8.85
C LYS A 95 8.72 15.55 9.04
N TYR A 96 7.89 14.96 8.18
CA TYR A 96 6.42 15.06 8.25
C TYR A 96 5.76 13.89 8.99
N PHE A 97 6.55 12.88 9.38
CA PHE A 97 6.11 11.77 10.21
C PHE A 97 6.07 12.20 11.68
N ASN A 98 5.03 11.80 12.40
CA ASN A 98 4.75 12.20 13.78
C ASN A 98 4.73 10.96 14.69
N GLY A 99 5.91 10.60 15.19
CA GLY A 99 6.14 9.41 16.01
C GLY A 99 7.47 8.77 15.65
N GLU A 100 7.75 7.61 16.25
CA GLU A 100 8.97 6.84 15.99
C GLU A 100 8.63 5.49 15.34
N LEU A 101 9.46 5.08 14.38
CA LEU A 101 9.41 3.74 13.80
C LEU A 101 10.20 2.78 14.70
N ARG A 102 9.63 1.59 14.95
CA ARG A 102 10.39 0.48 15.55
C ARG A 102 11.50 0.03 14.59
N GLU A 103 12.54 -0.60 15.09
CA GLU A 103 13.75 -0.89 14.30
C GLU A 103 13.45 -1.73 13.02
N TYR A 104 12.65 -2.79 13.14
CA TYR A 104 12.19 -3.57 11.97
C TYR A 104 11.31 -2.75 10.99
N GLN A 105 10.63 -1.70 11.47
CA GLN A 105 9.86 -0.78 10.62
C GLN A 105 10.76 0.23 9.92
N LYS A 106 11.86 0.67 10.54
CA LYS A 106 12.91 1.46 9.88
C LYS A 106 13.53 0.66 8.74
N GLN A 107 13.86 -0.62 8.97
CA GLN A 107 14.37 -1.52 7.93
C GLN A 107 13.39 -1.67 6.76
N GLY A 108 12.09 -1.93 7.04
CA GLY A 108 11.05 -1.99 6.00
C GLY A 108 10.88 -0.66 5.24
N PHE A 109 10.92 0.48 5.94
CA PHE A 109 10.89 1.81 5.34
C PHE A 109 12.11 2.09 4.44
N GLN A 110 13.31 1.77 4.90
CA GLN A 110 14.55 1.95 4.14
C GLN A 110 14.55 1.06 2.88
N TRP A 111 14.06 -0.19 2.98
CA TRP A 111 13.87 -1.05 1.81
C TRP A 111 12.91 -0.44 0.78
N LEU A 112 11.76 0.09 1.21
CA LEU A 112 10.81 0.79 0.32
C LEU A 112 11.43 2.01 -0.36
N LYS A 113 12.23 2.79 0.37
CA LYS A 113 12.94 3.95 -0.15
C LYS A 113 13.94 3.54 -1.25
N VAL A 114 14.78 2.54 -0.99
CA VAL A 114 15.74 1.99 -1.97
C VAL A 114 15.03 1.50 -3.23
N LEU A 115 13.90 0.80 -3.09
CA LEU A 115 13.09 0.38 -4.24
C LEU A 115 12.58 1.58 -5.06
N TYR A 116 12.04 2.60 -4.40
CA TYR A 116 11.54 3.80 -5.07
C TYR A 116 12.67 4.56 -5.80
N GLU A 117 13.81 4.76 -5.15
CA GLU A 117 14.98 5.47 -5.71
C GLU A 117 15.55 4.73 -6.94
N ASN A 118 15.46 3.40 -6.99
CA ASN A 118 15.85 2.59 -8.14
C ASN A 118 14.73 2.37 -9.19
N GLY A 119 13.52 2.89 -8.97
CA GLY A 119 12.38 2.70 -9.87
C GLY A 119 11.82 1.26 -9.91
N ILE A 120 12.03 0.50 -8.84
CA ILE A 120 11.60 -0.90 -8.70
C ILE A 120 10.30 -0.97 -7.90
N ASN A 121 9.35 -1.79 -8.34
CA ASN A 121 8.10 -2.02 -7.61
C ASN A 121 8.30 -3.09 -6.52
N GLY A 122 7.79 -2.83 -5.31
CA GLY A 122 7.87 -3.75 -4.17
C GLY A 122 6.53 -4.34 -3.74
N MET A 123 6.59 -5.46 -3.01
CA MET A 123 5.47 -6.02 -2.26
C MET A 123 5.93 -6.29 -0.83
N LEU A 124 5.37 -5.56 0.15
CA LEU A 124 5.57 -5.84 1.58
C LEU A 124 4.81 -7.12 1.94
N ALA A 125 5.54 -8.20 2.18
CA ALA A 125 4.98 -9.50 2.54
C ALA A 125 5.09 -9.80 4.04
N ASP A 126 5.49 -8.82 4.87
CA ASP A 126 5.54 -8.89 6.33
C ASP A 126 4.23 -9.45 6.91
N GLU A 127 4.32 -10.11 8.06
CA GLU A 127 3.15 -10.62 8.78
C GLU A 127 2.12 -9.54 9.14
N MET A 128 0.88 -9.97 9.40
CA MET A 128 -0.18 -9.08 9.87
C MET A 128 0.16 -8.60 11.29
N GLY A 129 -0.04 -7.30 11.57
CA GLY A 129 0.29 -6.70 12.87
C GLY A 129 1.66 -6.02 12.98
N LEU A 130 2.59 -6.23 12.03
CA LEU A 130 3.90 -5.54 12.02
C LEU A 130 3.81 -4.03 11.63
N GLY A 131 2.62 -3.51 11.35
CA GLY A 131 2.44 -2.07 11.10
C GLY A 131 2.92 -1.61 9.72
N LYS A 132 2.74 -2.43 8.68
CA LYS A 132 2.97 -2.08 7.26
C LYS A 132 2.37 -0.71 6.89
N THR A 133 1.18 -0.39 7.40
CA THR A 133 0.52 0.92 7.25
C THR A 133 1.43 2.08 7.66
N ILE A 134 2.12 1.97 8.80
CA ILE A 134 2.99 3.01 9.35
C ILE A 134 4.26 3.14 8.48
N GLN A 135 4.85 2.02 8.03
CA GLN A 135 5.98 2.03 7.08
C GLN A 135 5.62 2.77 5.77
N ILE A 136 4.41 2.54 5.24
CA ILE A 136 3.89 3.22 4.04
C ILE A 136 3.65 4.72 4.30
N ILE A 137 3.11 5.10 5.46
CA ILE A 137 2.91 6.51 5.82
C ILE A 137 4.27 7.22 5.92
N ALA A 138 5.29 6.59 6.52
CA ALA A 138 6.65 7.10 6.54
C ALA A 138 7.22 7.27 5.11
N LEU A 139 7.03 6.29 4.21
CA LEU A 139 7.40 6.42 2.80
C LEU A 139 6.75 7.65 2.14
N LEU A 140 5.44 7.86 2.33
CA LEU A 140 4.73 9.01 1.77
C LEU A 140 5.24 10.35 2.33
N CYS A 141 5.53 10.41 3.64
CA CYS A 141 6.17 11.57 4.26
C CYS A 141 7.55 11.86 3.63
N HIS A 142 8.38 10.83 3.42
CA HIS A 142 9.69 10.95 2.81
C HIS A 142 9.63 11.48 1.37
N LEU A 143 8.72 10.95 0.55
CA LEU A 143 8.56 11.39 -0.83
C LEU A 143 8.12 12.86 -0.92
N ILE A 144 7.19 13.28 -0.05
CA ILE A 144 6.72 14.66 0.04
C ILE A 144 7.83 15.60 0.53
N GLU A 145 8.69 15.15 1.46
CA GLU A 145 9.89 15.87 1.90
C GLU A 145 10.93 16.03 0.79
N LYS A 146 11.19 14.98 0.01
CA LYS A 146 12.03 15.01 -1.21
C LYS A 146 11.35 15.72 -2.40
N ARG A 147 10.32 16.53 -2.13
CA ARG A 147 9.54 17.34 -3.09
C ARG A 147 8.97 16.56 -4.28
N GLN A 148 8.73 15.27 -4.10
CA GLN A 148 8.02 14.46 -5.09
C GLN A 148 6.54 14.86 -5.05
N ASN A 149 6.10 15.59 -6.07
CA ASN A 149 4.71 15.98 -6.18
C ASN A 149 3.82 14.75 -6.45
N GLY A 150 2.69 14.68 -5.76
CA GLY A 150 1.62 13.72 -6.00
C GLY A 150 0.91 13.92 -7.36
N PRO A 151 -0.26 13.31 -7.56
CA PRO A 151 -1.10 12.65 -6.55
C PRO A 151 -0.64 11.22 -6.25
N TYR A 152 -1.00 10.72 -5.07
CA TYR A 152 -0.76 9.33 -4.65
C TYR A 152 -2.08 8.59 -4.54
N LEU A 153 -2.15 7.32 -4.95
CA LEU A 153 -3.36 6.50 -4.84
C LEU A 153 -3.18 5.38 -3.83
N LEU A 154 -4.07 5.28 -2.84
CA LEU A 154 -4.16 4.16 -1.90
C LEU A 154 -5.48 3.45 -2.15
N VAL A 155 -5.41 2.20 -2.63
CA VAL A 155 -6.57 1.31 -2.81
C VAL A 155 -6.60 0.32 -1.67
N VAL A 156 -7.64 0.37 -0.84
CA VAL A 156 -7.72 -0.41 0.41
C VAL A 156 -9.06 -1.15 0.55
N PRO A 157 -9.15 -2.21 1.37
CA PRO A 157 -10.43 -2.77 1.80
C PRO A 157 -11.33 -1.72 2.48
N LEU A 158 -12.64 -1.76 2.24
CA LEU A 158 -13.59 -0.83 2.89
C LEU A 158 -13.46 -0.85 4.42
N SER A 159 -13.27 -2.05 5.00
CA SER A 159 -13.08 -2.23 6.44
C SER A 159 -11.82 -1.60 7.03
N THR A 160 -10.77 -1.35 6.22
CA THR A 160 -9.52 -0.72 6.71
C THR A 160 -9.48 0.79 6.46
N VAL A 161 -10.42 1.37 5.70
CA VAL A 161 -10.50 2.83 5.47
C VAL A 161 -10.47 3.66 6.77
N PRO A 162 -11.25 3.34 7.84
CA PRO A 162 -11.21 4.12 9.08
C PRO A 162 -9.84 4.06 9.76
N ASN A 163 -9.19 2.87 9.74
CA ASN A 163 -7.86 2.69 10.30
C ASN A 163 -6.83 3.54 9.55
N TRP A 164 -6.81 3.49 8.21
CA TRP A 164 -5.92 4.32 7.40
C TRP A 164 -6.09 5.82 7.69
N LEU A 165 -7.33 6.31 7.85
CA LEU A 165 -7.58 7.71 8.20
C LEU A 165 -7.06 8.09 9.59
N ILE A 166 -7.32 7.26 10.62
CA ILE A 166 -6.82 7.47 11.99
C ILE A 166 -5.28 7.47 12.01
N GLU A 167 -4.66 6.55 11.28
CA GLU A 167 -3.20 6.44 11.18
C GLU A 167 -2.59 7.66 10.47
N PHE A 168 -3.23 8.19 9.41
CA PHE A 168 -2.82 9.46 8.81
C PHE A 168 -3.00 10.67 9.76
N GLU A 169 -4.13 10.79 10.46
CA GLU A 169 -4.35 11.86 11.46
C GLU A 169 -3.31 11.80 12.60
N ARG A 170 -2.89 10.60 12.99
CA ARG A 170 -1.91 10.37 14.07
C ARG A 170 -0.47 10.59 13.61
N PHE A 171 -0.04 9.91 12.55
CA PHE A 171 1.36 9.82 12.13
C PHE A 171 1.74 10.79 11.02
N ALA A 172 0.79 11.44 10.35
CA ALA A 172 1.08 12.40 9.29
C ALA A 172 0.03 13.52 9.15
N PRO A 173 -0.34 14.25 10.24
CA PRO A 173 -1.42 15.25 10.22
C PRO A 173 -1.20 16.43 9.27
N LYS A 174 0.02 16.62 8.75
CA LYS A 174 0.38 17.66 7.77
C LYS A 174 0.17 17.21 6.32
N LEU A 175 -0.08 15.92 6.08
CA LEU A 175 -0.23 15.38 4.73
C LEU A 175 -1.68 15.56 4.23
N PRO A 176 -1.88 16.06 2.99
CA PRO A 176 -3.21 16.28 2.44
C PRO A 176 -3.81 14.95 1.98
N VAL A 177 -4.69 14.37 2.80
CA VAL A 177 -5.42 13.13 2.49
C VAL A 177 -6.85 13.45 2.07
N VAL A 178 -7.29 12.89 0.96
CA VAL A 178 -8.66 13.00 0.43
C VAL A 178 -9.28 11.61 0.34
N LEU A 179 -10.33 11.37 1.12
CA LEU A 179 -11.17 10.18 0.97
C LEU A 179 -12.01 10.30 -0.31
N PHE A 180 -11.82 9.37 -1.24
CA PHE A 180 -12.61 9.21 -2.45
C PHE A 180 -13.53 8.00 -2.28
N HIS A 181 -14.66 8.22 -1.61
CA HIS A 181 -15.66 7.20 -1.31
C HIS A 181 -17.05 7.85 -1.13
N GLY A 182 -18.09 7.04 -0.95
CA GLY A 182 -19.45 7.49 -0.68
C GLY A 182 -20.30 7.75 -1.92
N ALA A 183 -21.40 8.48 -1.74
CA ALA A 183 -22.42 8.73 -2.76
C ALA A 183 -21.89 9.61 -3.91
N ILE A 184 -22.57 9.58 -5.07
CA ILE A 184 -22.14 10.30 -6.29
C ILE A 184 -21.83 11.78 -6.02
N LYS A 185 -22.65 12.47 -5.21
CA LYS A 185 -22.42 13.87 -4.81
C LYS A 185 -21.13 14.05 -3.98
N GLU A 186 -20.87 13.15 -3.04
CA GLU A 186 -19.64 13.14 -2.22
C GLU A 186 -18.42 12.92 -3.13
N ARG A 187 -18.49 11.94 -4.05
CA ARG A 187 -17.41 11.66 -5.01
C ARG A 187 -17.16 12.83 -5.96
N GLN A 188 -18.20 13.50 -6.49
CA GLN A 188 -18.05 14.71 -7.31
C GLN A 188 -17.34 15.85 -6.55
N ALA A 189 -17.65 16.05 -5.26
CA ALA A 189 -16.95 17.03 -4.43
C ALA A 189 -15.49 16.62 -4.19
N ALA A 190 -15.23 15.33 -3.96
CA ALA A 190 -13.88 14.79 -3.81
C ALA A 190 -13.05 14.92 -5.11
N ARG A 191 -13.62 14.72 -6.31
CA ARG A 191 -12.92 14.96 -7.60
C ARG A 191 -12.37 16.38 -7.72
N LYS A 192 -13.08 17.40 -7.18
CA LYS A 192 -12.59 18.78 -7.14
C LYS A 192 -11.38 18.91 -6.20
N LYS A 193 -11.45 18.32 -5.00
CA LYS A 193 -10.35 18.28 -4.02
C LYS A 193 -9.11 17.56 -4.55
N ILE A 194 -9.28 16.43 -5.25
CA ILE A 194 -8.18 15.64 -5.82
C ILE A 194 -7.34 16.46 -6.83
N ASN A 195 -7.98 17.37 -7.56
CA ASN A 195 -7.30 18.25 -8.54
C ASN A 195 -6.76 19.56 -7.92
N GLN A 196 -6.94 19.79 -6.62
CA GLN A 196 -6.41 20.98 -5.93
C GLN A 196 -5.02 20.71 -5.35
N LYS A 197 -4.14 21.70 -5.46
CA LYS A 197 -2.85 21.67 -4.76
C LYS A 197 -3.04 22.12 -3.31
N TYR A 198 -2.37 21.42 -2.40
CA TYR A 198 -2.35 21.69 -0.97
C TYR A 198 -0.96 22.17 -0.56
N THR A 199 -0.91 23.28 0.16
CA THR A 199 0.34 23.88 0.66
C THR A 199 0.84 23.13 1.89
N ILE A 200 2.08 22.62 1.80
CA ILE A 200 2.77 21.92 2.90
C ILE A 200 3.70 22.90 3.63
N THR A 201 4.36 23.78 2.88
CA THR A 201 5.19 24.89 3.39
C THR A 201 5.02 26.11 2.50
N LEU A 202 5.47 27.28 2.96
CA LEU A 202 5.42 28.54 2.19
C LEU A 202 6.01 28.43 0.76
N SER A 203 6.92 27.48 0.51
CA SER A 203 7.59 27.28 -0.77
C SER A 203 7.23 25.97 -1.48
N TYR A 204 6.29 25.17 -0.95
CA TYR A 204 5.97 23.85 -1.50
C TYR A 204 4.49 23.48 -1.36
N SER A 205 3.88 23.08 -2.47
CA SER A 205 2.50 22.59 -2.55
C SER A 205 2.40 21.38 -3.46
N THR A 206 1.69 20.35 -3.02
CA THR A 206 1.55 19.05 -3.70
C THR A 206 0.09 18.71 -3.97
N LEU A 207 -0.17 17.75 -4.86
CA LEU A 207 -1.49 17.12 -5.01
C LEU A 207 -1.70 16.07 -3.91
N PRO A 208 -2.95 15.77 -3.52
CA PRO A 208 -3.24 14.98 -2.34
C PRO A 208 -2.91 13.49 -2.48
N ILE A 209 -2.90 12.83 -1.34
CA ILE A 209 -2.98 11.38 -1.19
C ILE A 209 -4.47 11.01 -1.25
N VAL A 210 -4.84 10.16 -2.19
CA VAL A 210 -6.23 9.76 -2.45
C VAL A 210 -6.45 8.38 -1.89
N LEU A 211 -7.27 8.27 -0.84
CA LEU A 211 -7.67 7.01 -0.24
C LEU A 211 -9.00 6.56 -0.86
N THR A 212 -9.05 5.37 -1.45
CA THR A 212 -10.25 4.80 -2.09
C THR A 212 -10.41 3.33 -1.75
N THR A 213 -11.62 2.80 -1.92
CA THR A 213 -11.86 1.35 -1.90
C THR A 213 -11.69 0.74 -3.28
N TYR A 214 -11.49 -0.58 -3.33
CA TYR A 214 -11.47 -1.38 -4.56
C TYR A 214 -12.71 -1.16 -5.45
N GLU A 215 -13.90 -1.19 -4.84
CA GLU A 215 -15.18 -1.01 -5.52
C GLU A 215 -15.27 0.38 -6.17
N VAL A 216 -14.99 1.44 -5.41
CA VAL A 216 -14.99 2.81 -5.96
C VAL A 216 -13.92 2.98 -7.03
N ALA A 217 -12.74 2.35 -6.87
CA ALA A 217 -11.70 2.39 -7.89
C ALA A 217 -12.13 1.71 -9.21
N MET A 218 -13.00 0.71 -9.14
CA MET A 218 -13.60 0.06 -10.32
C MET A 218 -14.69 0.92 -10.95
N THR A 219 -15.65 1.39 -10.16
CA THR A 219 -16.76 2.23 -10.64
C THR A 219 -16.27 3.55 -11.24
N GLU A 220 -15.23 4.15 -10.66
CA GLU A 220 -14.68 5.46 -11.04
C GLU A 220 -13.39 5.36 -11.87
N HIS A 221 -13.07 4.18 -12.42
CA HIS A 221 -11.81 3.91 -13.13
C HIS A 221 -11.51 4.95 -14.23
N SER A 222 -12.53 5.44 -14.96
CA SER A 222 -12.35 6.43 -16.02
C SER A 222 -11.84 7.78 -15.49
N PHE A 223 -12.25 8.17 -14.28
CA PHE A 223 -11.72 9.35 -13.61
C PHE A 223 -10.30 9.09 -13.09
N LEU A 224 -10.08 7.96 -12.41
CA LEU A 224 -8.75 7.65 -11.85
C LEU A 224 -7.68 7.49 -12.95
N LYS A 225 -8.02 6.90 -14.11
CA LYS A 225 -7.13 6.78 -15.28
C LYS A 225 -6.83 8.12 -15.95
N SER A 226 -7.65 9.16 -15.76
CA SER A 226 -7.37 10.50 -16.28
C SER A 226 -6.24 11.23 -15.52
N LEU A 227 -5.86 10.73 -14.35
CA LEU A 227 -4.83 11.30 -13.48
C LEU A 227 -3.50 10.56 -13.63
N LYS A 228 -2.39 11.31 -13.70
CA LYS A 228 -1.03 10.75 -13.70
C LYS A 228 -0.54 10.57 -12.26
N TRP A 229 -0.72 9.37 -11.72
CA TRP A 229 -0.31 9.03 -10.36
C TRP A 229 1.21 8.99 -10.20
N ARG A 230 1.71 9.52 -9.08
CA ARG A 230 3.12 9.45 -8.67
C ARG A 230 3.49 8.06 -8.18
N TYR A 231 2.60 7.46 -7.41
CA TYR A 231 2.76 6.14 -6.81
C TYR A 231 1.37 5.56 -6.50
N ILE A 232 1.22 4.26 -6.66
CA ILE A 232 -0.01 3.52 -6.36
C ILE A 232 0.32 2.47 -5.31
N ILE A 233 -0.40 2.51 -4.20
CA ILE A 233 -0.29 1.60 -3.08
C ILE A 233 -1.59 0.78 -3.02
N VAL A 234 -1.45 -0.53 -2.84
CA VAL A 234 -2.57 -1.46 -2.77
C VAL A 234 -2.46 -2.26 -1.47
N ASP A 235 -3.43 -2.06 -0.58
CA ASP A 235 -3.57 -2.82 0.66
C ASP A 235 -4.39 -4.10 0.41
N GLU A 236 -3.98 -5.22 1.00
CA GLU A 236 -4.52 -6.56 0.72
C GLU A 236 -4.55 -6.94 -0.78
N GLY A 237 -3.45 -6.69 -1.50
CA GLY A 237 -3.34 -6.90 -2.96
C GLY A 237 -3.64 -8.31 -3.46
N HIS A 238 -3.77 -9.32 -2.58
CA HIS A 238 -4.32 -10.63 -2.94
C HIS A 238 -5.72 -10.52 -3.56
N LYS A 239 -6.51 -9.51 -3.20
CA LYS A 239 -7.85 -9.25 -3.74
C LYS A 239 -7.84 -8.96 -5.25
N ILE A 240 -6.75 -8.43 -5.81
CA ILE A 240 -6.63 -8.17 -7.26
C ILE A 240 -6.74 -9.46 -8.08
N LYS A 241 -6.38 -10.63 -7.53
CA LYS A 241 -6.28 -11.89 -8.27
C LYS A 241 -7.60 -12.41 -8.86
N ASN A 242 -8.75 -12.06 -8.26
CA ASN A 242 -10.06 -12.59 -8.65
C ASN A 242 -10.98 -11.59 -9.40
N TYR A 243 -10.61 -10.31 -9.48
CA TYR A 243 -11.39 -9.35 -10.29
C TYR A 243 -11.02 -9.49 -11.77
N GLN A 244 -12.04 -9.68 -12.62
CA GLN A 244 -11.87 -9.82 -14.06
C GLN A 244 -11.37 -8.51 -14.74
N CYS A 245 -10.06 -8.31 -14.66
CA CYS A 245 -9.22 -7.60 -15.63
C CYS A 245 -9.69 -6.22 -16.15
N GLN A 246 -10.10 -5.32 -15.23
CA GLN A 246 -10.23 -3.89 -15.52
C GLN A 246 -9.27 -2.98 -14.72
N LEU A 247 -8.89 -3.31 -13.47
CA LEU A 247 -7.88 -2.52 -12.71
C LEU A 247 -6.51 -2.50 -13.42
N ILE A 248 -6.13 -3.62 -14.02
CA ILE A 248 -4.81 -3.85 -14.65
C ILE A 248 -4.70 -3.15 -16.03
N LYS A 249 -5.80 -2.57 -16.54
CA LYS A 249 -5.85 -1.84 -17.83
C LYS A 249 -5.84 -0.32 -17.67
N CYS A 250 -5.52 0.19 -16.48
CA CYS A 250 -5.35 1.62 -16.21
C CYS A 250 -4.03 2.14 -16.79
#